data_AF-A0A7S4FPL7-F1
#
_entry.id   AF-A0A7S4FPL7-F1
#
_cell.length_a   1.000
_cell.length_b   1.000
_cell.length_c   1.000
_cell.angle_alpha   90.00
_cell.angle_beta   90.00
_cell.angle_gamma   90.00
#
_symmetry.space_group_name_H-M   'P 1'
#
loop_
_entity.id
_entity.type
_entity.pdbx_description
1 polymer ?
#
loop_
_entity_poly.entity_id
_entity_poly.type
_entity_poly.pdbx_seq_one_letter_code
_entity_poly.pdbx_strand_id
1 'polypeptide(L)'
;VVEPLVRRANRSAVAKAWGLATACLHTLFLLVYSLKGAVHPHVPALGDMARTCLGHGEGPVRLGGLKLLGALMAARDDLFTFFSPEYLRDCARRIHGIAAMDSDPQARQLAAGLAPVFALDGIGSAGFV
;
A
#
# COMPACT_ATOMS: atom_id res chain seq x y z
N VAL A 1 38.59 -4.23 9.01
CA VAL A 1 37.72 -4.19 10.22
C VAL A 1 36.65 -3.09 10.14
N VAL A 2 36.95 -1.90 9.62
CA VAL A 2 36.00 -0.77 9.53
C VAL A 2 34.80 -1.05 8.62
N GLU A 3 35.03 -1.64 7.45
CA GLU A 3 33.97 -1.86 6.46
C GLU A 3 32.83 -2.80 6.89
N PRO A 4 33.08 -3.96 7.54
CA PRO A 4 31.99 -4.79 8.06
C PRO A 4 31.22 -4.13 9.21
N LEU A 5 31.84 -3.22 9.99
CA LEU A 5 31.18 -2.46 11.04
C LEU A 5 30.25 -1.38 10.46
N VAL A 6 30.70 -0.63 9.45
CA VAL A 6 29.89 0.36 8.73
C VAL A 6 28.69 -0.32 8.05
N ARG A 7 28.89 -1.47 7.40
CA ARG A 7 27.79 -2.26 6.82
C ARG A 7 26.80 -2.79 7.86
N ARG A 8 27.23 -3.07 9.09
CA ARG A 8 26.34 -3.47 10.19
C ARG A 8 25.55 -2.29 10.75
N ALA A 9 26.20 -1.15 10.96
CA ALA A 9 25.54 0.07 11.41
C ALA A 9 24.47 0.55 10.41
N ASN A 10 24.79 0.53 9.11
CA ASN A 10 23.83 0.89 8.05
C ASN A 10 22.62 -0.06 8.03
N ARG A 11 22.83 -1.37 8.17
CA ARG A 11 21.71 -2.33 8.26
C ARG A 11 20.82 -2.10 9.47
N SER A 12 21.41 -1.78 10.62
CA SER A 12 20.64 -1.45 11.83
C SER A 12 19.83 -0.17 11.67
N ALA A 13 20.40 0.87 11.05
CA ALA A 13 19.69 2.12 10.78
C ALA A 13 18.52 1.91 9.80
N VAL A 14 18.74 1.15 8.73
CA VAL A 14 17.70 0.80 7.74
C VAL A 14 16.57 -0.01 8.40
N ALA A 15 16.89 -1.01 9.20
CA ALA A 15 15.88 -1.79 9.93
C ALA A 15 15.04 -0.93 10.88
N LYS A 16 15.67 0.02 11.59
CA LYS A 16 14.95 0.97 12.45
C LYS A 16 14.04 1.90 11.64
N ALA A 17 14.49 2.38 10.49
CA ALA A 17 13.69 3.22 9.60
C ALA A 17 12.45 2.47 9.09
N TRP A 18 12.60 1.20 8.71
CA TRP A 18 11.47 0.35 8.33
C TRP A 18 10.50 0.11 9.48
N GLY A 19 11.01 -0.17 10.68
CA GLY A 19 10.17 -0.33 11.87
C GLY A 19 9.33 0.92 12.17
N LEU A 20 9.94 2.11 12.05
CA LEU A 20 9.22 3.37 12.20
C LEU A 20 8.16 3.56 11.10
N ALA A 21 8.52 3.30 9.84
CA ALA A 21 7.59 3.40 8.72
C ALA A 21 6.37 2.48 8.90
N THR A 22 6.59 1.24 9.34
CA THR A 22 5.51 0.29 9.64
C THR A 22 4.59 0.80 10.76
N ALA A 23 5.14 1.35 11.84
CA ALA A 23 4.35 1.92 12.93
C ALA A 23 3.51 3.12 12.47
N CYS A 24 4.10 4.01 11.65
CA CYS A 24 3.39 5.14 11.06
C CYS A 24 2.26 4.69 10.15
N LEU A 25 2.51 3.72 9.25
CA LEU A 25 1.49 3.17 8.35
C LEU A 25 0.35 2.50 9.12
N HIS A 26 0.65 1.79 10.21
CA HIS A 26 -0.38 1.20 11.05
C HIS A 26 -1.26 2.27 11.71
N THR A 27 -0.65 3.35 12.22
CA THR A 27 -1.38 4.46 12.81
C THR A 27 -2.26 5.16 11.78
N LEU A 28 -1.73 5.42 10.58
CA LEU A 28 -2.49 6.00 9.47
C LEU A 28 -3.66 5.13 9.06
N PHE A 29 -3.47 3.81 8.95
CA PHE A 29 -4.54 2.85 8.71
C PHE A 29 -5.67 2.98 9.74
N LEU A 30 -5.34 3.02 11.03
CA LEU A 30 -6.34 3.15 12.10
C LEU A 30 -7.09 4.49 12.01
N LEU A 31 -6.39 5.57 11.69
CA LEU A 31 -7.00 6.89 11.51
C LEU A 31 -7.96 6.90 10.32
N VAL A 32 -7.54 6.39 9.17
CA VAL A 32 -8.41 6.30 7.97
C VAL A 32 -9.65 5.45 8.25
N TYR A 33 -9.47 4.31 8.89
CA TYR A 33 -10.56 3.42 9.26
C TYR A 33 -11.56 4.08 10.23
N SER A 34 -11.06 4.88 11.18
CA SER A 34 -11.88 5.53 12.21
C SER A 34 -12.56 6.81 11.73
N LEU A 35 -11.85 7.64 10.96
CA LEU A 35 -12.28 8.97 10.54
C LEU A 35 -13.16 8.95 9.29
N LYS A 36 -13.13 7.86 8.51
CA LYS A 36 -13.96 7.65 7.30
C LYS A 36 -13.94 8.88 6.39
N GLY A 37 -15.10 9.48 6.10
CA GLY A 37 -15.25 10.61 5.18
C GLY A 37 -14.39 11.85 5.49
N ALA A 38 -13.94 12.04 6.74
CA ALA A 38 -13.09 13.18 7.09
C ALA A 38 -11.69 13.12 6.44
N VAL A 39 -11.24 11.96 5.96
CA VAL A 39 -9.95 11.83 5.25
C VAL A 39 -10.03 12.25 3.77
N HIS A 40 -11.21 12.64 3.28
CA HIS A 40 -11.46 12.99 1.88
C HIS A 40 -10.43 13.95 1.27
N PRO A 41 -10.03 15.06 1.92
CA PRO A 41 -9.06 15.99 1.35
C PRO A 41 -7.65 15.38 1.17
N HIS A 42 -7.37 14.27 1.86
CA HIS A 42 -6.06 13.64 1.92
C HIS A 42 -5.99 12.34 1.11
N VAL A 43 -7.10 11.90 0.50
CA VAL A 43 -7.18 10.64 -0.25
C VAL A 43 -6.09 10.52 -1.32
N PRO A 44 -5.81 11.53 -2.18
CA PRO A 44 -4.76 11.41 -3.18
C PRO A 44 -3.38 11.14 -2.55
N ALA A 45 -3.02 11.88 -1.50
CA ALA A 45 -1.74 11.74 -0.82
C ALA A 45 -1.61 10.40 -0.08
N LEU A 46 -2.69 9.95 0.57
CA LEU A 46 -2.73 8.65 1.25
C LEU A 46 -2.66 7.49 0.25
N GLY A 47 -3.32 7.64 -0.90
CA GLY A 47 -3.20 6.72 -2.03
C GLY A 47 -1.76 6.61 -2.51
N ASP A 48 -1.13 7.75 -2.83
CA ASP A 48 0.26 7.78 -3.31
C ASP A 48 1.24 7.16 -2.32
N MET A 49 1.01 7.40 -1.02
CA MET A 49 1.78 6.77 0.04
C MET A 49 1.60 5.25 0.04
N ALA A 50 0.35 4.77 -0.02
CA ALA A 50 0.06 3.34 -0.12
C ALA A 50 0.75 2.73 -1.34
N ARG A 51 0.60 3.33 -2.52
CA ARG A 51 1.22 2.88 -3.78
C ARG A 51 2.74 2.79 -3.67
N THR A 52 3.37 3.82 -3.10
CA THR A 52 4.82 3.83 -2.85
C THR A 52 5.24 2.64 -1.98
N CYS A 53 4.49 2.38 -0.90
CA CYS A 53 4.76 1.27 0.01
C CYS A 53 4.58 -0.11 -0.65
N LEU A 54 3.67 -0.25 -1.62
CA LEU A 54 3.52 -1.50 -2.39
C LEU A 54 4.75 -1.79 -3.26
N GLY A 55 5.43 -0.73 -3.74
CA GLY A 55 6.61 -0.85 -4.57
C GLY A 55 7.93 -0.96 -3.83
N HIS A 56 8.01 -0.33 -2.65
CA HIS A 56 9.25 -0.14 -1.92
C HIS A 56 9.01 -0.40 -0.44
N GLY A 57 9.65 -1.44 0.09
CA GLY A 57 9.63 -1.75 1.51
C GLY A 57 9.89 -3.22 1.81
N GLU A 58 10.23 -3.53 3.06
CA GLU A 58 10.18 -4.90 3.59
C GLU A 58 8.71 -5.34 3.76
N GLY A 59 8.49 -6.65 3.95
CA GLY A 59 7.15 -7.26 4.06
C GLY A 59 6.14 -6.45 4.90
N PRO A 60 6.51 -6.00 6.12
CA PRO A 60 5.62 -5.21 6.98
C PRO A 60 5.20 -3.85 6.41
N VAL A 61 6.05 -3.21 5.61
CA VAL A 61 5.75 -1.92 4.95
C VAL A 61 4.77 -2.15 3.80
N ARG A 62 4.99 -3.20 3.00
CA ARG A 62 4.06 -3.59 1.93
C ARG A 62 2.69 -3.96 2.50
N LEU A 63 2.66 -4.72 3.60
CA LEU A 63 1.44 -5.02 4.35
C LEU A 63 0.75 -3.74 4.86
N GLY A 64 1.51 -2.78 5.39
CA GLY A 64 0.99 -1.48 5.80
C GLY A 64 0.35 -0.71 4.63
N GLY A 65 1.00 -0.69 3.47
CA GLY A 65 0.46 -0.10 2.25
C GLY A 65 -0.85 -0.76 1.79
N LEU A 66 -0.91 -2.09 1.79
CA LEU A 66 -2.14 -2.83 1.46
C LEU A 66 -3.29 -2.51 2.43
N LYS A 67 -3.00 -2.48 3.74
CA LYS A 67 -4.00 -2.13 4.77
C LYS A 67 -4.52 -0.71 4.58
N LEU A 68 -3.63 0.25 4.30
CA LEU A 68 -4.02 1.63 4.06
C LEU A 68 -4.91 1.74 2.81
N LEU A 69 -4.53 1.07 1.72
CA LEU A 69 -5.32 1.06 0.49
C LEU A 69 -6.70 0.41 0.71
N GLY A 70 -6.76 -0.73 1.38
CA GLY A 70 -8.01 -1.40 1.73
C GLY A 70 -8.90 -0.54 2.63
N ALA A 71 -8.32 0.20 3.59
CA ALA A 71 -9.08 1.12 4.44
C ALA A 71 -9.63 2.31 3.66
N LEU A 72 -8.88 2.87 2.71
CA LEU A 72 -9.36 3.93 1.83
C LEU A 72 -10.56 3.47 0.98
N MET A 73 -10.52 2.23 0.49
CA MET A 73 -11.62 1.63 -0.27
C MET A 73 -12.83 1.36 0.61
N ALA A 74 -12.64 0.84 1.82
CA ALA A 74 -13.74 0.62 2.76
C ALA A 74 -14.36 1.92 3.28
N ALA A 75 -13.58 3.02 3.29
CA ALA A 75 -14.08 4.33 3.68
C ALA A 75 -14.87 5.02 2.56
N ARG A 76 -14.74 4.59 1.29
CA ARG A 76 -15.28 5.30 0.13
C ARG A 76 -15.58 4.40 -1.06
N ASP A 77 -16.83 4.46 -1.52
CA ASP A 77 -17.26 3.77 -2.74
C ASP A 77 -16.75 4.43 -4.04
N ASP A 78 -16.44 5.73 -4.00
CA ASP A 78 -16.00 6.53 -5.15
C ASP A 78 -14.48 6.73 -5.21
N LEU A 79 -13.69 5.99 -4.43
CA LEU A 79 -12.22 6.11 -4.37
C LEU A 79 -11.57 6.13 -5.75
N PHE A 80 -12.06 5.28 -6.66
CA PHE A 80 -11.54 5.10 -8.00
C PHE A 80 -11.71 6.32 -8.91
N THR A 81 -12.58 7.27 -8.56
CA THR A 81 -12.79 8.51 -9.32
C THR A 81 -11.69 9.54 -9.08
N PHE A 82 -10.92 9.40 -7.99
CA PHE A 82 -9.83 10.33 -7.62
C PHE A 82 -8.51 10.00 -8.30
N PHE A 83 -8.38 8.81 -8.89
CA PHE A 83 -7.15 8.31 -9.45
C PHE A 83 -7.29 8.05 -10.94
N SER A 84 -6.24 8.33 -11.70
CA SER A 84 -6.25 8.03 -13.14
C SER A 84 -6.31 6.51 -13.38
N PRO A 85 -6.83 6.07 -14.54
CA PRO A 85 -6.80 4.66 -14.92
C PRO A 85 -5.38 4.08 -14.88
N GLU A 86 -4.36 4.84 -15.27
CA GLU A 86 -2.95 4.43 -15.24
C GLU A 86 -2.47 4.18 -13.82
N TYR A 87 -2.87 5.04 -12.88
CA TYR A 87 -2.56 4.89 -11.47
C TYR A 87 -3.16 3.60 -10.91
N LEU A 88 -4.42 3.33 -11.25
CA LEU A 88 -5.14 2.14 -10.81
C LEU A 88 -4.54 0.86 -11.40
N ARG A 89 -4.14 0.87 -12.68
CA ARG A 89 -3.40 -0.24 -13.31
C ARG A 89 -2.04 -0.46 -12.65
N ASP A 90 -1.33 0.60 -12.24
CA ASP A 90 -0.07 0.46 -11.52
C ASP A 90 -0.27 -0.21 -10.15
N CYS A 91 -1.28 0.23 -9.39
CA CYS A 91 -1.65 -0.39 -8.12
C CYS A 91 -2.03 -1.86 -8.31
N ALA A 92 -2.88 -2.15 -9.29
CA ALA A 92 -3.30 -3.51 -9.64
C ALA A 92 -2.10 -4.42 -9.91
N ARG A 93 -1.18 -4.02 -10.79
CA ARG A 93 0.03 -4.81 -11.10
C ARG A 93 0.85 -5.12 -9.84
N ARG A 94 1.02 -4.14 -8.95
CA ARG A 94 1.75 -4.33 -7.69
C ARG A 94 1.03 -5.29 -6.74
N ILE A 95 -0.29 -5.13 -6.57
CA ILE A 95 -1.11 -6.00 -5.73
C ILE A 95 -1.06 -7.44 -6.24
N HIS A 96 -1.23 -7.66 -7.56
CA HIS A 96 -1.11 -8.99 -8.16
C HIS A 96 0.29 -9.59 -7.98
N GLY A 97 1.34 -8.79 -8.15
CA GLY A 97 2.72 -9.23 -7.89
C GLY A 97 2.95 -9.65 -6.43
N ILE A 98 2.42 -8.88 -5.48
CA ILE A 98 2.48 -9.20 -4.06
C ILE A 98 1.70 -10.48 -3.77
N ALA A 99 0.46 -10.61 -4.26
CA ALA A 99 -0.37 -11.79 -4.04
C ALA A 99 0.33 -13.09 -4.51
N ALA A 100 1.05 -13.02 -5.63
CA ALA A 100 1.71 -14.17 -6.23
C ALA A 100 3.05 -14.53 -5.56
N MET A 101 3.90 -13.55 -5.26
CA MET A 101 5.32 -13.79 -5.00
C MET A 101 5.89 -13.13 -3.74
N ASP A 102 5.10 -12.41 -2.95
CA ASP A 102 5.62 -11.73 -1.77
C ASP A 102 6.18 -12.71 -0.74
N SER A 103 7.31 -12.36 -0.11
CA SER A 103 7.93 -13.15 0.95
C SER A 103 7.10 -13.18 2.24
N ASP A 104 6.28 -12.14 2.47
CA ASP A 104 5.44 -12.01 3.66
C ASP A 104 4.06 -12.66 3.41
N PRO A 105 3.70 -13.71 4.16
CA PRO A 105 2.46 -14.45 3.95
C PRO A 105 1.21 -13.61 4.22
N GLN A 106 1.26 -12.66 5.18
CA GLN A 106 0.13 -11.78 5.46
C GLN A 106 -0.08 -10.78 4.33
N ALA A 107 1.02 -10.24 3.78
CA ALA A 107 0.96 -9.37 2.62
C ALA A 107 0.37 -10.12 1.40
N ARG A 108 0.81 -11.36 1.14
CA ARG A 108 0.23 -12.20 0.08
C ARG A 108 -1.27 -12.39 0.25
N GLN A 109 -1.72 -12.79 1.44
CA GLN A 109 -3.12 -13.09 1.71
C GLN A 109 -4.00 -11.85 1.53
N LEU A 110 -3.57 -10.70 2.08
CA LEU A 110 -4.32 -9.46 1.96
C LEU A 110 -4.36 -8.97 0.50
N ALA A 111 -3.23 -9.05 -0.21
CA ALA A 111 -3.17 -8.69 -1.63
C ALA A 111 -4.08 -9.59 -2.48
N ALA A 112 -4.13 -10.89 -2.20
CA ALA A 112 -5.04 -11.81 -2.88
C ALA A 112 -6.52 -11.44 -2.66
N GLY A 113 -6.87 -10.95 -1.47
CA GLY A 113 -8.21 -10.43 -1.17
C GLY A 113 -8.54 -9.10 -1.88
N LEU A 114 -7.54 -8.25 -2.11
CA LEU A 114 -7.72 -6.96 -2.78
C LEU A 114 -7.67 -7.06 -4.32
N ALA A 115 -6.96 -8.05 -4.86
CA ALA A 115 -6.76 -8.23 -6.29
C ALA A 115 -8.05 -8.21 -7.15
N PRO A 116 -9.17 -8.86 -6.75
CA PRO A 116 -10.41 -8.81 -7.53
C PRO A 116 -11.00 -7.42 -7.69
N VAL A 117 -10.78 -6.52 -6.72
CA VAL A 117 -11.29 -5.14 -6.77
C VAL A 117 -10.47 -4.28 -7.73
N PHE A 118 -9.22 -4.67 -7.99
CA PHE A 118 -8.31 -4.02 -8.92
C PHE A 118 -8.19 -4.79 -10.25
N ALA A 119 -9.20 -5.59 -10.62
CA ALA A 119 -9.17 -6.39 -11.84
C ALA A 119 -8.78 -5.52 -13.06
N LEU A 120 -7.64 -5.86 -13.67
CA LEU A 120 -7.02 -5.09 -14.76
C LEU A 120 -7.96 -4.91 -15.97
N ASP A 121 -8.86 -5.87 -16.19
CA ASP A 121 -9.80 -5.90 -17.31
C ASP A 121 -10.95 -4.87 -17.17
N GLY A 122 -11.23 -4.39 -15.95
CA GLY A 122 -12.27 -3.39 -15.67
C GLY A 122 -11.78 -1.93 -15.74
N ILE A 123 -10.47 -1.71 -15.55
CA ILE A 123 -9.88 -0.36 -15.43
C ILE A 123 -9.74 0.34 -16.81
N GLY A 124 -10.10 -0.34 -17.90
CA GLY A 124 -10.15 0.23 -19.27
C GLY A 124 -11.53 0.18 -19.95
N SER A 125 -12.51 -0.50 -19.36
CA SER A 125 -13.83 -0.73 -19.97
C SER A 125 -14.98 0.00 -19.24
N ALA A 126 -14.73 0.55 -18.05
CA ALA A 126 -15.67 1.41 -17.37
C ALA A 126 -15.66 2.82 -17.97
N GLY A 127 -16.49 3.02 -19.00
CA GLY A 127 -17.34 4.20 -18.98
C GLY A 127 -18.10 4.17 -17.65
N PHE A 128 -17.67 4.99 -16.70
CA PHE A 128 -18.49 5.30 -15.53
C PHE A 128 -19.79 5.90 -16.08
N VAL A 129 -20.89 5.17 -15.92
CA VAL A 129 -22.26 5.65 -16.17
C VAL A 129 -22.53 6.84 -15.27
#